data_AF-A0A7S4LXZ1-F1
#
_entry.id   AF-A0A7S4LXZ1-F1
#
_cell.length_a   1.000
_cell.length_b   1.000
_cell.length_c   1.000
_cell.angle_alpha   90.00
_cell.angle_beta   90.00
_cell.angle_gamma   90.00
#
_symmetry.space_group_name_H-M   'P 1'
#
loop_
_entity.id
_entity.type
_entity.pdbx_description
1 polymer ?
#
loop_
_entity_poly.entity_id
_entity_poly.type
_entity_poly.pdbx_seq_one_letter_code
_entity_poly.pdbx_strand_id
1 'polypeptide(L)'
;MSGKDNSRIRHPLGWYGIGLLFWCAGCLADVPITVKATLVKPACYIMAGMGEWTEGLHDDLLAVDFGEVPIADLGTANAAKNVNLWFTCVKDNPSKTLNIYVKPTSYGVISTLGGHVLATSKENLGIAILVDSNPVTLNQWVPVSQWLQQGDGIADAKLILTAQLVAQGDKNELEGGYFQASANVILHYL
;
A
#
# COMPACT_ATOMS: atom_id res chain seq x y z
N MET A 1 74.73 51.65 -8.16
CA MET A 1 74.83 51.70 -6.69
C MET A 1 73.44 52.05 -6.15
N SER A 2 72.93 51.20 -5.24
CA SER A 2 71.93 51.44 -4.17
C SER A 2 70.72 52.36 -4.45
N GLY A 3 69.46 51.97 -4.24
CA GLY A 3 68.88 50.78 -3.63
C GLY A 3 67.37 50.96 -3.38
N LYS A 4 66.70 49.82 -3.16
CA LYS A 4 65.41 49.55 -2.48
C LYS A 4 64.16 50.35 -2.92
N ASP A 5 63.17 49.60 -3.41
CA ASP A 5 61.90 49.57 -2.68
C ASP A 5 61.18 48.21 -2.77
N ASN A 6 60.63 47.80 -1.63
CA ASN A 6 59.93 46.54 -1.38
C ASN A 6 58.42 46.76 -1.63
N SER A 7 57.80 46.03 -2.55
CA SER A 7 56.34 45.89 -2.57
C SER A 7 55.93 44.41 -2.59
N ARG A 8 55.52 43.92 -1.41
CA ARG A 8 54.82 42.65 -1.25
C ARG A 8 53.39 42.84 -1.76
N ILE A 9 53.07 42.26 -2.91
CA ILE A 9 51.68 42.17 -3.37
C ILE A 9 51.07 40.91 -2.73
N ARG A 10 50.28 41.13 -1.68
CA ARG A 10 49.35 40.14 -1.10
C ARG A 10 48.13 40.07 -2.00
N HIS A 11 47.92 38.96 -2.70
CA HIS A 11 46.61 38.66 -3.28
C HIS A 11 45.76 37.92 -2.22
N PRO A 12 44.50 38.33 -2.01
CA PRO A 12 43.62 37.73 -1.03
C PRO A 12 43.20 36.31 -1.46
N LEU A 13 43.15 35.40 -0.49
CA LEU A 13 42.51 34.09 -0.59
C LEU A 13 41.05 34.28 -1.05
N GLY A 14 40.83 34.12 -2.34
CA GLY A 14 39.51 34.05 -2.96
C GLY A 14 38.85 32.73 -2.64
N TRP A 15 38.06 32.77 -1.57
CA TRP A 15 36.90 31.96 -1.22
C TRP A 15 36.19 31.28 -2.42
N TYR A 16 36.74 30.17 -2.91
CA TYR A 16 36.08 29.29 -3.86
C TYR A 16 36.03 27.88 -3.29
N GLY A 17 34.81 27.37 -3.16
CA GLY A 17 34.55 25.96 -2.91
C GLY A 17 34.38 25.63 -1.45
N ILE A 18 33.14 25.67 -0.97
CA ILE A 18 32.50 24.69 -0.07
C ILE A 18 31.04 25.16 0.05
N GLY A 19 30.10 24.30 -0.34
CA GLY A 19 28.67 24.54 -0.12
C GLY A 19 27.70 24.09 -1.22
N LEU A 20 28.15 23.35 -2.24
CA LEU A 20 27.27 22.67 -3.21
C LEU A 20 27.17 21.17 -2.90
N LEU A 21 26.78 20.84 -1.66
CA LEU A 21 26.50 19.46 -1.23
C LEU A 21 25.13 19.37 -0.53
N PHE A 22 24.10 19.92 -1.14
CA PHE A 22 22.71 19.71 -0.74
C PHE A 22 21.84 19.31 -1.94
N TRP A 23 22.32 18.32 -2.68
CA TRP A 23 21.49 17.62 -3.67
C TRP A 23 21.67 16.11 -3.51
N CYS A 24 21.42 15.60 -2.31
CA CYS A 24 21.20 14.17 -2.13
C CYS A 24 19.82 13.83 -2.69
N ALA A 25 19.83 13.37 -3.94
CA ALA A 25 19.02 12.28 -4.46
C ALA A 25 17.74 11.94 -3.66
N GLY A 26 16.64 12.62 -3.98
CA GLY A 26 15.33 12.02 -3.84
C GLY A 26 15.22 10.93 -4.91
N CYS A 27 15.54 9.68 -4.55
CA CYS A 27 15.28 8.55 -5.43
C CYS A 27 13.77 8.35 -5.53
N LEU A 28 13.29 8.67 -6.73
CA LEU A 28 12.00 8.37 -7.32
C LEU A 28 11.84 6.84 -7.43
N ALA A 29 10.71 6.30 -6.99
CA ALA A 29 10.48 4.85 -6.96
C ALA A 29 9.03 4.52 -7.35
N ASP A 30 8.90 3.82 -8.47
CA ASP A 30 7.67 3.30 -9.08
C ASP A 30 7.41 1.86 -8.58
N VAL A 31 6.33 1.58 -7.83
CA VAL A 31 6.26 0.36 -6.99
C VAL A 31 5.04 -0.54 -7.29
N PRO A 32 5.21 -1.64 -8.04
CA PRO A 32 4.12 -2.59 -8.26
C PRO A 32 3.89 -3.49 -7.03
N ILE A 33 2.67 -3.50 -6.47
CA ILE A 33 2.24 -4.51 -5.49
C ILE A 33 1.40 -5.57 -6.21
N THR A 34 1.75 -6.85 -6.04
CA THR A 34 0.96 -7.98 -6.53
C THR A 34 0.18 -8.62 -5.38
N VAL A 35 -1.13 -8.34 -5.29
CA VAL A 35 -2.04 -9.06 -4.39
C VAL A 35 -2.64 -10.23 -5.16
N LYS A 36 -2.40 -11.46 -4.70
CA LYS A 36 -2.94 -12.67 -5.33
C LYS A 36 -4.16 -13.13 -4.55
N ALA A 37 -5.37 -13.02 -5.11
CA ALA A 37 -6.53 -13.66 -4.49
C ALA A 37 -6.58 -15.15 -4.86
N THR A 38 -6.97 -15.99 -3.91
CA THR A 38 -7.24 -17.41 -4.21
C THR A 38 -8.61 -17.74 -3.65
N LEU A 39 -9.55 -18.04 -4.56
CA LEU A 39 -10.93 -18.39 -4.23
C LEU A 39 -11.04 -19.86 -3.83
N VAL A 40 -11.60 -20.11 -2.65
CA VAL A 40 -12.03 -21.45 -2.22
C VAL A 40 -13.56 -21.45 -2.27
N LYS A 41 -14.14 -22.33 -3.11
CA LYS A 41 -15.60 -22.52 -3.26
C LYS A 41 -16.30 -22.66 -1.89
N PRO A 42 -17.53 -22.13 -1.71
CA PRO A 42 -18.57 -21.84 -2.72
C PRO A 42 -18.39 -20.51 -3.45
N ALA A 43 -18.93 -20.45 -4.68
CA ALA A 43 -18.55 -19.52 -5.74
C ALA A 43 -19.06 -18.08 -5.53
N CYS A 44 -18.26 -17.25 -4.88
CA CYS A 44 -18.25 -15.81 -5.16
C CYS A 44 -17.24 -15.55 -6.29
N TYR A 45 -17.69 -14.98 -7.40
CA TYR A 45 -16.79 -14.44 -8.41
C TYR A 45 -16.34 -13.06 -7.92
N ILE A 46 -15.04 -12.78 -7.87
CA ILE A 46 -14.49 -11.49 -7.43
C ILE A 46 -13.78 -10.83 -8.61
N MET A 47 -14.06 -9.55 -8.85
CA MET A 47 -13.33 -8.70 -9.80
C MET A 47 -12.81 -7.45 -9.08
N ALA A 48 -11.64 -6.97 -9.50
CA ALA A 48 -11.16 -5.64 -9.17
C ALA A 48 -10.90 -4.80 -10.44
N GLY A 49 -11.96 -4.17 -10.93
CA GLY A 49 -11.99 -3.36 -12.16
C GLY A 49 -13.35 -3.41 -12.86
N MET A 50 -13.66 -2.43 -13.73
CA MET A 50 -14.80 -2.51 -14.67
C MET A 50 -14.32 -3.23 -15.94
N GLY A 51 -14.94 -4.34 -16.34
CA GLY A 51 -14.52 -5.14 -17.51
C GLY A 51 -15.27 -6.46 -17.71
N GLU A 52 -15.05 -7.15 -18.83
CA GLU A 52 -15.79 -8.35 -19.26
C GLU A 52 -15.68 -9.53 -18.28
N TRP A 53 -16.84 -10.08 -17.95
CA TRP A 53 -17.00 -11.26 -17.12
C TRP A 53 -16.56 -12.51 -17.88
N THR A 54 -15.44 -13.11 -17.49
CA THR A 54 -15.13 -14.49 -17.84
C THR A 54 -15.10 -15.34 -16.58
N GLU A 55 -15.66 -16.55 -16.64
CA GLU A 55 -15.64 -17.49 -15.53
C GLU A 55 -14.19 -17.84 -15.18
N GLY A 56 -13.71 -17.44 -13.99
CA GLY A 56 -12.35 -17.73 -13.56
C GLY A 56 -11.76 -16.70 -12.60
N LEU A 57 -10.59 -17.02 -12.05
CA LEU A 57 -9.74 -16.09 -11.29
C LEU A 57 -8.90 -15.27 -12.28
N HIS A 58 -8.86 -13.96 -12.07
CA HIS A 58 -7.94 -13.06 -12.76
C HIS A 58 -6.94 -12.50 -11.74
N ASP A 59 -5.69 -12.96 -11.81
CA ASP A 59 -4.63 -12.69 -10.83
C ASP A 59 -4.10 -11.24 -10.89
N ASP A 60 -4.33 -10.57 -12.03
CA ASP A 60 -3.96 -9.21 -12.38
C ASP A 60 -4.87 -8.14 -11.75
N LEU A 61 -6.09 -8.51 -11.33
CA LEU A 61 -7.10 -7.53 -10.91
C LEU A 61 -6.84 -6.88 -9.54
N LEU A 62 -6.04 -7.47 -8.64
CA LEU A 62 -5.88 -6.98 -7.25
C LEU A 62 -4.57 -6.25 -6.94
N ALA A 63 -3.74 -5.98 -7.96
CA ALA A 63 -2.49 -5.25 -7.78
C ALA A 63 -2.73 -3.78 -7.31
N VAL A 64 -2.06 -3.36 -6.24
CA VAL A 64 -2.21 -2.00 -5.66
C VAL A 64 -0.92 -1.22 -5.83
N ASP A 65 -0.82 -0.41 -6.89
CA ASP A 65 0.32 0.49 -7.01
C ASP A 65 0.08 1.77 -6.19
N PHE A 66 0.91 1.99 -5.18
CA PHE A 66 0.87 3.24 -4.40
C PHE A 66 1.52 4.41 -5.13
N GLY A 67 2.36 4.13 -6.13
CA GLY A 67 3.27 5.07 -6.76
C GLY A 67 4.27 5.63 -5.75
N GLU A 68 4.75 6.82 -6.05
CA GLU A 68 5.61 7.57 -5.13
C GLU A 68 4.79 8.17 -4.00
N VAL A 69 5.11 7.78 -2.77
CA VAL A 69 4.47 8.30 -1.56
C VAL A 69 5.55 8.93 -0.66
N PRO A 70 5.48 10.24 -0.39
CA PRO A 70 6.36 10.88 0.58
C PRO A 70 6.21 10.25 1.97
N ILE A 71 7.32 10.07 2.68
CA ILE A 71 7.33 9.52 4.06
C ILE A 71 6.41 10.32 5.00
N ALA A 72 6.31 11.64 4.78
CA ALA A 72 5.43 12.52 5.55
C ALA A 72 3.94 12.13 5.43
N ASP A 73 3.53 11.60 4.28
CA ASP A 73 2.14 11.24 3.98
C ASP A 73 1.71 9.88 4.54
N LEU A 74 2.64 9.06 5.06
CA LEU A 74 2.32 7.75 5.65
C LEU A 74 1.26 7.87 6.76
N GLY A 75 0.24 7.01 6.74
CA GLY A 75 -0.89 7.04 7.67
C GLY A 75 -1.95 8.11 7.36
N THR A 76 -1.83 8.82 6.24
CA THR A 76 -2.85 9.78 5.77
C THR A 76 -3.60 9.26 4.55
N ALA A 77 -4.63 9.99 4.11
CA ALA A 77 -5.38 9.65 2.89
C ALA A 77 -4.52 9.74 1.61
N ASN A 78 -3.44 10.54 1.62
CA ASN A 78 -2.51 10.64 0.48
C ASN A 78 -1.73 9.34 0.25
N ALA A 79 -1.54 8.55 1.31
CA ALA A 79 -0.88 7.25 1.29
C ALA A 79 -1.89 6.09 1.25
N ALA A 80 -3.12 6.33 0.80
CA ALA A 80 -4.19 5.34 0.72
C ALA A 80 -4.63 5.10 -0.72
N LYS A 81 -4.93 3.84 -1.04
CA LYS A 81 -5.49 3.41 -2.33
C LYS A 81 -6.73 2.57 -2.08
N ASN A 82 -7.78 2.85 -2.84
CA ASN A 82 -9.00 2.06 -2.80
C ASN A 82 -8.95 0.98 -3.86
N VAL A 83 -9.42 -0.20 -3.47
CA VAL A 83 -9.56 -1.37 -4.32
C VAL A 83 -11.01 -1.80 -4.26
N ASN A 84 -11.66 -1.80 -5.41
CA ASN A 84 -13.05 -2.25 -5.52
C ASN A 84 -13.06 -3.75 -5.70
N LEU A 85 -13.74 -4.48 -4.84
CA LEU A 85 -14.08 -5.88 -4.99
C LEU A 85 -15.52 -5.98 -5.43
N TRP A 86 -15.75 -6.19 -6.72
CA TRP A 86 -17.06 -6.50 -7.27
C TRP A 86 -17.29 -7.99 -7.18
N PHE A 87 -18.48 -8.41 -6.76
CA PHE A 87 -18.78 -9.82 -6.68
C PHE A 87 -20.25 -10.16 -6.87
N THR A 88 -20.45 -11.35 -7.41
CA THR A 88 -21.74 -12.04 -7.48
C THR A 88 -21.56 -13.35 -6.74
N CYS A 89 -22.38 -13.57 -5.72
CA CYS A 89 -22.35 -14.78 -4.93
C CYS A 89 -23.74 -15.40 -4.96
N VAL A 90 -23.83 -16.72 -5.15
CA VAL A 90 -25.10 -17.41 -5.01
C VAL A 90 -25.56 -17.28 -3.56
N LYS A 91 -26.67 -16.57 -3.34
CA LYS A 91 -27.25 -16.38 -2.02
C LYS A 91 -28.04 -17.64 -1.64
N ASP A 92 -27.33 -18.62 -1.10
CA ASP A 92 -27.94 -19.91 -0.77
C ASP A 92 -28.83 -19.85 0.49
N ASN A 93 -28.65 -18.84 1.34
CA ASN A 93 -29.43 -18.69 2.58
C ASN A 93 -29.38 -17.23 3.11
N PRO A 94 -30.54 -16.57 3.34
CA PRO A 94 -30.61 -15.19 3.86
C PRO A 94 -30.11 -15.03 5.30
N SER A 95 -29.86 -16.13 6.02
CA SER A 95 -29.37 -16.11 7.41
C SER A 95 -27.84 -16.05 7.52
N LYS A 96 -27.12 -16.17 6.40
CA LYS A 96 -25.65 -16.16 6.40
C LYS A 96 -25.10 -14.74 6.28
N THR A 97 -23.98 -14.49 6.94
CA THR A 97 -23.28 -13.20 6.88
C THR A 97 -22.11 -13.30 5.92
N LEU A 98 -21.93 -12.31 5.05
CA LEU A 98 -20.75 -12.23 4.21
C LEU A 98 -19.55 -11.82 5.07
N ASN A 99 -18.48 -12.59 4.99
CA ASN A 99 -17.23 -12.35 5.70
C ASN A 99 -16.07 -12.23 4.71
N ILE A 100 -15.07 -11.45 5.09
CA ILE A 100 -13.77 -11.37 4.43
C ILE A 100 -12.71 -12.05 5.29
N TYR A 101 -11.75 -12.72 4.65
CA TYR A 101 -10.53 -13.24 5.26
C TYR A 101 -9.34 -12.78 4.44
N VAL A 102 -8.40 -12.11 5.09
CA VAL A 102 -7.16 -11.64 4.45
C VAL A 102 -5.98 -12.37 5.09
N LYS A 103 -5.26 -13.15 4.28
CA LYS A 103 -4.10 -13.95 4.71
C LYS A 103 -2.82 -13.40 4.09
N PRO A 104 -1.86 -12.89 4.86
CA PRO A 104 -0.55 -12.56 4.31
C PRO A 104 0.09 -13.80 3.66
N THR A 105 0.63 -13.64 2.46
CA THR A 105 1.41 -14.68 1.76
C THR A 105 2.89 -14.33 1.69
N SER A 106 3.26 -13.08 1.98
CA SER A 106 4.63 -12.64 2.22
C SER A 106 4.70 -11.72 3.43
N TYR A 107 5.88 -11.70 4.07
CA TYR A 107 6.30 -10.83 5.20
C TYR A 107 5.49 -10.87 6.50
N GLY A 108 4.23 -11.33 6.49
CA GLY A 108 3.41 -11.52 7.68
C GLY A 108 2.63 -10.26 8.09
N VAL A 109 2.58 -10.01 9.41
CA VAL A 109 1.76 -8.95 10.04
C VAL A 109 2.64 -8.11 10.95
N ILE A 110 2.46 -6.79 10.94
CA ILE A 110 3.08 -5.87 11.91
C ILE A 110 2.16 -5.75 13.13
N SER A 111 2.25 -6.70 14.05
CA SER A 111 1.34 -6.79 15.20
C SER A 111 1.37 -5.59 16.14
N THR A 112 2.50 -4.88 16.20
CA THR A 112 2.72 -3.63 16.95
C THR A 112 1.88 -2.45 16.43
N LEU A 113 1.49 -2.47 15.15
CA LEU A 113 0.56 -1.50 14.54
C LEU A 113 -0.90 -2.03 14.50
N GLY A 114 -1.12 -3.24 15.03
CA GLY A 114 -2.41 -3.91 15.07
C GLY A 114 -2.52 -5.07 14.09
N GLY A 115 -3.43 -6.01 14.39
CA GLY A 115 -3.63 -7.24 13.61
C GLY A 115 -4.17 -7.04 12.18
N HIS A 116 -4.30 -5.81 11.71
CA HIS A 116 -4.86 -5.42 10.40
C HIS A 116 -3.79 -4.89 9.42
N VAL A 117 -2.51 -4.91 9.83
CA VAL A 117 -1.40 -4.32 9.07
C VAL A 117 -0.53 -5.43 8.46
N LEU A 118 -0.53 -5.52 7.13
CA LEU A 118 0.38 -6.38 6.39
C LEU A 118 1.80 -5.84 6.51
N ALA A 119 2.75 -6.71 6.83
CA ALA A 119 4.15 -6.35 6.74
C ALA A 119 4.59 -6.27 5.28
N THR A 120 5.59 -5.43 5.01
CA THR A 120 6.19 -5.32 3.68
C THR A 120 7.63 -5.86 3.72
N SER A 121 8.28 -5.93 2.55
CA SER A 121 9.71 -6.22 2.46
C SER A 121 10.60 -5.16 3.13
N LYS A 122 10.02 -4.01 3.50
CA LYS A 122 10.73 -2.94 4.19
C LYS A 122 10.32 -2.94 5.66
N GLU A 123 11.32 -3.05 6.53
CA GLU A 123 11.09 -3.00 7.98
C GLU A 123 10.39 -1.70 8.38
N ASN A 124 9.54 -1.79 9.40
CA ASN A 124 8.74 -0.70 9.92
C ASN A 124 7.74 -0.06 8.95
N LEU A 125 7.64 -0.53 7.69
CA LEU A 125 6.61 -0.13 6.74
C LEU A 125 5.58 -1.24 6.57
N GLY A 126 4.31 -0.89 6.71
CA GLY A 126 3.19 -1.82 6.54
C GLY A 126 2.05 -1.23 5.72
N ILE A 127 1.08 -2.09 5.40
CA ILE A 127 -0.15 -1.73 4.69
C ILE A 127 -1.33 -2.09 5.59
N ALA A 128 -1.99 -1.08 6.14
CA ALA A 128 -3.25 -1.24 6.86
C ALA A 128 -4.36 -1.56 5.86
N ILE A 129 -5.12 -2.64 6.12
CA ILE A 129 -6.27 -3.04 5.32
C ILE A 129 -7.55 -2.62 6.03
N LEU A 130 -8.34 -1.79 5.37
CA LEU A 130 -9.55 -1.18 5.94
C LEU A 130 -10.76 -1.43 5.03
N VAL A 131 -11.95 -1.41 5.63
CA VAL A 131 -13.24 -1.32 4.93
C VAL A 131 -14.00 -0.14 5.55
N ASP A 132 -14.32 0.88 4.76
CA ASP A 132 -15.02 2.07 5.27
C ASP A 132 -14.33 2.66 6.53
N SER A 133 -13.00 2.79 6.45
CA SER A 133 -12.10 3.20 7.57
C SER A 133 -12.04 2.24 8.77
N ASN A 134 -12.73 1.11 8.76
CA ASN A 134 -12.68 0.10 9.82
C ASN A 134 -11.58 -0.95 9.53
N PRO A 135 -10.72 -1.28 10.52
CA PRO A 135 -9.69 -2.31 10.36
C PRO A 135 -10.23 -3.70 10.00
N VAL A 136 -9.67 -4.31 8.96
CA VAL A 136 -9.87 -5.73 8.65
C VAL A 136 -8.78 -6.54 9.34
N THR A 137 -9.13 -7.21 10.43
CA THR A 137 -8.16 -8.07 11.14
C THR A 137 -7.73 -9.22 10.25
N LEU A 138 -6.42 -9.33 10.03
CA LEU A 138 -5.79 -10.35 9.18
C LEU A 138 -5.83 -11.71 9.89
N ASN A 139 -5.82 -12.77 9.09
CA ASN A 139 -5.92 -14.16 9.54
C ASN A 139 -7.18 -14.47 10.36
N GLN A 140 -8.24 -13.67 10.19
CA GLN A 140 -9.53 -13.85 10.85
C GLN A 140 -10.66 -13.58 9.87
N TRP A 141 -11.81 -14.22 10.09
CA TRP A 141 -13.04 -13.91 9.37
C TRP A 141 -13.65 -12.64 9.97
N VAL A 142 -13.84 -11.62 9.13
CA VAL A 142 -14.43 -10.34 9.54
C VAL A 142 -15.75 -10.16 8.77
N PRO A 143 -16.88 -9.93 9.46
CA PRO A 143 -18.16 -9.71 8.79
C PRO A 143 -18.16 -8.36 8.07
N VAL A 144 -18.56 -8.34 6.79
CA VAL A 144 -18.49 -7.14 5.92
C VAL A 144 -19.82 -6.74 5.29
N SER A 145 -20.91 -7.46 5.57
CA SER A 145 -22.22 -7.24 4.95
C SER A 145 -22.76 -5.81 5.08
N GLN A 146 -22.40 -5.09 6.15
CA GLN A 146 -22.88 -3.73 6.39
C GLN A 146 -22.21 -2.66 5.52
N TRP A 147 -21.07 -2.96 4.91
CA TRP A 147 -20.32 -2.03 4.06
C TRP A 147 -20.46 -2.34 2.57
N LEU A 148 -21.42 -3.19 2.21
CA LEU A 148 -21.69 -3.52 0.82
C LEU A 148 -22.38 -2.37 0.12
N GLN A 149 -21.85 -2.03 -1.05
CA GLN A 149 -22.46 -1.10 -1.99
C GLN A 149 -23.17 -1.88 -3.09
N GLN A 150 -24.11 -1.22 -3.74
CA GLN A 150 -24.76 -1.75 -4.93
C GLN A 150 -23.71 -2.03 -6.02
N GLY A 151 -23.87 -3.16 -6.70
CA GLY A 151 -23.10 -3.51 -7.89
C GLY A 151 -23.39 -2.59 -9.09
N ASP A 152 -22.79 -2.89 -10.23
CA ASP A 152 -22.85 -2.09 -11.47
C ASP A 152 -23.82 -2.66 -12.52
N GLY A 153 -24.69 -3.59 -12.11
CA GLY A 153 -25.64 -4.28 -13.00
C GLY A 153 -25.11 -5.58 -13.58
N ILE A 154 -23.79 -5.85 -13.45
CA ILE A 154 -23.20 -7.15 -13.77
C ILE A 154 -22.76 -7.88 -12.49
N ALA A 155 -22.18 -7.15 -11.54
CA ALA A 155 -22.01 -7.63 -10.17
C ALA A 155 -23.27 -7.36 -9.33
N ASP A 156 -23.59 -8.26 -8.39
CA ASP A 156 -24.66 -8.03 -7.41
C ASP A 156 -24.27 -6.97 -6.38
N ALA A 157 -22.99 -6.97 -5.99
CA ALA A 157 -22.48 -6.14 -4.91
C ALA A 157 -21.04 -5.70 -5.15
N LYS A 158 -20.66 -4.65 -4.43
CA LYS A 158 -19.30 -4.13 -4.36
C LYS A 158 -18.89 -3.94 -2.91
N LEU A 159 -17.66 -4.32 -2.58
CA LEU A 159 -16.97 -3.96 -1.34
C LEU A 159 -15.75 -3.10 -1.69
N ILE A 160 -15.54 -2.00 -1.00
CA ILE A 160 -14.34 -1.17 -1.20
C ILE A 160 -13.36 -1.47 -0.07
N LEU A 161 -12.20 -2.02 -0.42
CA LEU A 161 -11.06 -2.11 0.49
C LEU A 161 -10.20 -0.87 0.34
N THR A 162 -9.69 -0.36 1.45
CA THR A 162 -8.65 0.67 1.45
C THR A 162 -7.37 0.03 1.94
N ALA A 163 -6.33 0.10 1.12
CA ALA A 163 -4.96 -0.21 1.50
C ALA A 163 -4.26 1.11 1.82
N GLN A 164 -3.74 1.27 3.03
CA GLN A 164 -3.08 2.49 3.47
C GLN A 164 -1.67 2.19 3.97
N LEU A 165 -0.66 2.88 3.44
CA LEU A 165 0.71 2.75 3.95
C LEU A 165 0.82 3.37 5.33
N VAL A 166 1.38 2.62 6.26
CA VAL A 166 1.58 3.01 7.66
C VAL A 166 2.99 2.67 8.09
N ALA A 167 3.48 3.39 9.09
CA ALA A 167 4.83 3.25 9.61
C ALA A 167 4.81 2.94 11.10
N GLN A 168 5.74 2.09 11.55
CA GLN A 168 6.07 1.88 12.95
C GLN A 168 7.29 2.73 13.33
N GLY A 169 7.27 3.30 14.54
CA GLY A 169 8.41 4.04 15.06
C GLY A 169 8.57 5.42 14.45
N ASP A 170 9.80 5.95 14.46
CA ASP A 170 10.09 7.26 13.87
C ASP A 170 10.12 7.16 12.34
N LYS A 171 9.26 7.94 11.69
CA LYS A 171 9.19 8.01 10.23
C LYS A 171 10.51 8.48 9.60
N ASN A 172 11.32 9.26 10.32
CA ASN A 172 12.60 9.75 9.80
C ASN A 172 13.67 8.65 9.71
N GLU A 173 13.45 7.51 10.37
CA GLU A 173 14.32 6.34 10.30
C GLU A 173 13.93 5.39 9.14
N LEU A 174 12.79 5.64 8.48
CA LEU A 174 12.43 4.93 7.26
C LEU A 174 13.28 5.42 6.11
N GLU A 175 14.07 4.52 5.56
CA GLU A 175 14.76 4.79 4.30
C GLU A 175 13.74 4.81 3.13
N GLY A 176 13.95 5.65 2.12
CA GLY A 176 13.17 5.59 0.88
C GLY A 176 13.48 4.31 0.08
N GLY A 177 12.60 3.94 -0.87
CA GLY A 177 12.85 2.85 -1.81
C GLY A 177 11.68 1.89 -2.00
N TYR A 178 11.88 0.91 -2.86
CA TYR A 178 10.87 -0.08 -3.25
C TYR A 178 10.50 -1.00 -2.08
N PHE A 179 9.22 -1.35 -2.00
CA PHE A 179 8.70 -2.33 -1.07
C PHE A 179 7.68 -3.23 -1.75
N GLN A 180 7.48 -4.43 -1.23
CA GLN A 180 6.47 -5.36 -1.73
C GLN A 180 5.77 -6.05 -0.57
N ALA A 181 4.51 -6.44 -0.80
CA ALA A 181 3.71 -7.26 0.11
C ALA A 181 2.69 -8.05 -0.73
N SER A 182 2.25 -9.19 -0.21
CA SER A 182 1.23 -10.00 -0.86
C SER A 182 0.34 -10.68 0.16
N ALA A 183 -0.93 -10.81 -0.18
CA ALA A 183 -1.93 -11.49 0.65
C ALA A 183 -2.98 -12.14 -0.24
N ASN A 184 -3.62 -13.18 0.28
CA ASN A 184 -4.82 -13.78 -0.28
C ASN A 184 -6.05 -13.16 0.38
N VAL A 185 -6.99 -12.70 -0.44
CA VAL A 185 -8.30 -12.23 0.00
C VAL A 185 -9.34 -13.28 -0.35
N ILE A 186 -10.19 -13.64 0.61
CA ILE A 186 -11.26 -14.61 0.47
C ILE A 186 -12.56 -13.95 0.94
N LEU A 187 -13.62 -14.06 0.14
CA LEU A 187 -14.97 -13.69 0.53
C LEU A 187 -15.82 -14.95 0.66
N HIS A 188 -16.58 -15.06 1.75
CA HIS A 188 -17.37 -16.25 2.04
C HIS A 188 -18.59 -15.95 2.91
N TYR A 189 -19.73 -16.57 2.62
CA TYR A 189 -20.93 -16.53 3.47
C TYR A 189 -20.85 -17.59 4.58
N LEU A 190 -20.71 -17.15 5.83
CA LEU A 190 -20.72 -18.01 7.02
C LEU A 190 -22.08 -17.97 7.70
#